data_AF-A0A4P5XQG8-F1
#
_entry.id   AF-A0A4P5XQG8-F1
#
_cell.length_a   1.000
_cell.length_b   1.000
_cell.length_c   1.000
_cell.angle_alpha   90.00
_cell.angle_beta   90.00
_cell.angle_gamma   90.00
#
_symmetry.space_group_name_H-M   'P 1'
#
loop_
_entity.id
_entity.type
_entity.pdbx_description
1 polymer ?
#
loop_
_entity_poly.entity_id
_entity_poly.type
_entity_poly.pdbx_seq_one_letter_code
_entity_poly.pdbx_strand_id
1 'polypeptide(L)'
;MVPRICRTGIVWAFTLVTFGNVAPGQTADWSRFRGPDGSAVSDARGVPTDWSDSTNLAWKTELPGPGSSSPIIVGDRVFVTCYSGYGIGRGLVTSRQNLNLTTMHLGVAKLRECEMNP
;
A
#
# COMPACT_ATOMS: atom_id res chain seq x y z
N MET A 1 18.20 -60.25 -46.66
CA MET A 1 17.05 -59.51 -46.09
C MET A 1 17.30 -59.35 -44.60
N VAL A 2 17.62 -58.12 -44.17
CA VAL A 2 17.73 -57.69 -42.77
C VAL A 2 16.97 -56.36 -42.70
N PRO A 3 16.00 -56.18 -41.77
CA PRO A 3 15.16 -54.99 -41.76
C PRO A 3 15.91 -53.77 -41.22
N ARG A 4 15.66 -52.62 -41.84
CA ARG A 4 16.18 -51.30 -41.46
C ARG A 4 15.50 -50.81 -40.17
N ILE A 5 16.29 -50.48 -39.16
CA ILE A 5 15.84 -49.82 -37.94
C ILE A 5 15.53 -48.34 -38.26
N CYS A 6 14.26 -47.97 -38.14
CA CYS A 6 13.78 -46.59 -38.19
C CYS A 6 14.39 -45.78 -37.03
N ARG A 7 15.12 -44.71 -37.36
CA ARG A 7 15.58 -43.71 -36.39
C ARG A 7 14.42 -42.78 -36.04
N THR A 8 13.71 -43.04 -34.95
CA THR A 8 12.78 -42.07 -34.38
C THR A 8 13.58 -41.03 -33.60
N GLY A 9 13.84 -39.87 -34.21
CA GLY A 9 14.46 -38.73 -33.55
C GLY A 9 13.50 -38.13 -32.53
N ILE A 10 13.75 -38.35 -31.25
CA ILE A 10 13.12 -37.59 -30.17
C ILE A 10 13.81 -36.22 -30.16
N VAL A 11 13.19 -35.24 -30.80
CA VAL A 11 13.58 -33.83 -30.68
C VAL A 11 12.99 -33.33 -29.35
N TRP A 12 13.83 -33.22 -28.33
CA TRP A 12 13.48 -32.54 -27.09
C TRP A 12 13.29 -31.05 -27.39
N ALA A 13 12.05 -30.64 -27.63
CA ALA A 13 11.70 -29.23 -27.66
C ALA A 13 11.79 -28.69 -26.23
N PHE A 14 12.94 -28.08 -25.89
CA PHE A 14 13.08 -27.27 -24.69
C PHE A 14 12.25 -26.00 -24.88
N THR A 15 10.99 -26.04 -24.48
CA THR A 15 10.16 -24.84 -24.38
C THR A 15 10.73 -23.98 -23.26
N LEU A 16 11.41 -22.90 -23.63
CA LEU A 16 11.91 -21.91 -22.68
C LEU A 16 10.70 -21.20 -22.05
N VAL A 17 10.30 -21.63 -20.85
CA VAL A 17 9.31 -20.92 -20.05
C VAL A 17 9.96 -19.63 -19.56
N THR A 18 9.72 -18.52 -20.28
CA THR A 18 10.11 -17.20 -19.80
C THR A 18 9.19 -16.82 -18.64
N PHE A 19 9.73 -16.85 -17.42
CA PHE A 19 9.09 -16.21 -16.27
C PHE A 19 9.03 -14.70 -16.56
N GLY A 20 7.87 -14.21 -16.96
CA GLY A 20 7.62 -12.78 -17.11
C GLY A 20 7.84 -12.11 -15.76
N ASN A 21 8.84 -11.22 -15.68
CA ASN A 21 8.98 -10.32 -14.55
C ASN A 21 7.78 -9.37 -14.58
N VAL A 22 6.78 -9.62 -13.73
CA VAL A 22 5.74 -8.64 -13.45
C VAL A 22 6.43 -7.57 -12.61
N ALA A 23 6.83 -6.47 -13.26
CA ALA A 23 7.27 -5.29 -12.55
C ALA A 23 6.12 -4.85 -11.63
N PRO A 24 6.37 -4.57 -10.33
CA PRO A 24 5.34 -4.00 -9.47
C PRO A 24 4.84 -2.72 -10.14
N GLY A 25 3.52 -2.61 -10.31
CA GLY A 25 2.91 -1.41 -10.87
C GLY A 25 3.31 -0.22 -10.01
N GLN A 26 4.11 0.69 -10.55
CA GLN A 26 4.42 1.96 -9.88
C GLN A 26 3.11 2.73 -9.71
N THR A 27 2.58 2.75 -8.50
CA THR A 27 1.52 3.70 -8.14
C THR A 27 2.13 5.09 -8.22
N ALA A 28 1.46 6.02 -8.89
CA ALA A 28 1.92 7.40 -8.94
C ALA A 28 1.94 7.98 -7.53
N ASP A 29 3.07 8.58 -7.14
CA ASP A 29 3.20 9.23 -5.83
C ASP A 29 2.13 10.30 -5.66
N TRP A 30 1.59 10.40 -4.45
CA TRP A 30 0.69 11.46 -4.02
C TRP A 30 1.37 12.28 -2.92
N SER A 31 2.46 12.95 -3.26
CA SER A 31 3.41 13.50 -2.29
C SER A 31 2.95 14.76 -1.55
N ARG A 32 1.75 15.29 -1.84
CA ARG A 32 1.25 16.54 -1.26
C ARG A 32 -0.27 16.59 -1.17
N PHE A 33 -0.78 17.57 -0.42
CA PHE A 33 -2.20 17.88 -0.40
C PHE A 33 -2.73 18.11 -1.82
N ARG A 34 -3.80 17.41 -2.17
CA ARG A 34 -4.43 17.43 -3.50
C ARG A 34 -3.58 16.83 -4.63
N GLY A 35 -2.55 16.05 -4.32
CA GLY A 35 -1.84 15.26 -5.32
C GLY A 35 -0.80 16.05 -6.13
N PRO A 36 -0.13 15.38 -7.09
CA PRO A 36 1.03 15.94 -7.80
C PRO A 36 0.78 17.29 -8.47
N ASP A 37 -0.42 17.48 -9.02
CA ASP A 37 -0.88 18.66 -9.74
C ASP A 37 -1.73 19.61 -8.87
N GLY A 38 -2.04 19.22 -7.62
CA GLY A 38 -2.87 20.00 -6.71
C GLY A 38 -4.36 20.00 -7.04
N SER A 39 -4.84 19.14 -7.95
CA SER A 39 -6.23 19.10 -8.40
C SER A 39 -7.15 18.25 -7.51
N ALA A 40 -6.58 17.37 -6.70
CA ALA A 40 -7.27 16.31 -5.96
C ALA A 40 -7.99 15.29 -6.86
N VAL A 41 -7.50 15.09 -8.09
CA VAL A 41 -8.03 14.11 -9.04
C VAL A 41 -7.04 12.96 -9.21
N SER A 42 -7.57 11.74 -9.24
CA SER A 42 -6.81 10.52 -9.53
C SER A 42 -7.30 9.91 -10.84
N ASP A 43 -6.38 9.38 -11.64
CA ASP A 43 -6.70 8.65 -12.88
C ASP A 43 -7.12 7.19 -12.62
N ALA A 44 -7.16 6.76 -11.35
CA ALA A 44 -7.55 5.41 -10.96
C ALA A 44 -8.95 5.05 -11.46
N ARG A 45 -9.09 3.84 -12.00
CA ARG A 45 -10.34 3.27 -12.52
C ARG A 45 -10.71 2.01 -11.74
N GLY A 46 -12.00 1.67 -11.74
CA GLY A 46 -12.49 0.48 -11.03
C GLY A 46 -12.41 0.58 -9.51
N VAL A 47 -12.31 1.80 -8.97
CA VAL A 47 -12.35 2.01 -7.51
C VAL A 47 -13.76 1.64 -7.02
N PRO A 48 -13.89 0.82 -5.96
CA PRO A 48 -15.18 0.49 -5.40
C PRO A 48 -15.97 1.74 -4.99
N THR A 49 -17.28 1.74 -5.21
CA THR A 49 -18.19 2.83 -4.80
C THR A 49 -18.91 2.53 -3.50
N ASP A 50 -18.97 1.26 -3.10
CA ASP A 50 -19.62 0.80 -1.87
C ASP A 50 -18.56 0.40 -0.84
N TRP A 51 -18.71 0.85 0.40
CA TRP A 51 -17.72 0.63 1.46
C TRP A 51 -18.40 0.35 2.79
N SER A 52 -17.83 -0.57 3.55
CA SER A 52 -18.15 -0.79 4.96
C SER A 52 -16.93 -1.34 5.70
N ASP A 53 -17.04 -1.51 7.02
CA ASP A 53 -16.02 -2.18 7.82
C ASP A 53 -15.73 -3.61 7.37
N SER A 54 -16.62 -4.23 6.60
CA SER A 54 -16.49 -5.60 6.08
C SER A 54 -16.43 -5.70 4.55
N THR A 55 -16.66 -4.61 3.82
CA THR A 55 -16.81 -4.61 2.36
C THR A 55 -15.88 -3.59 1.73
N ASN A 56 -15.07 -4.04 0.76
CA ASN A 56 -14.10 -3.25 -0.01
C ASN A 56 -13.01 -2.54 0.81
N LEU A 57 -13.02 -2.61 2.14
CA LEU A 57 -11.96 -2.10 3.01
C LEU A 57 -10.70 -2.97 2.93
N ALA A 58 -9.61 -2.42 2.39
CA ALA A 58 -8.34 -3.14 2.29
C ALA A 58 -7.63 -3.29 3.64
N TRP A 59 -7.64 -2.25 4.47
CA TRP A 59 -7.06 -2.24 5.80
C TRP A 59 -7.55 -1.02 6.58
N LYS A 60 -7.44 -1.08 7.92
CA LYS A 60 -7.56 0.06 8.82
C LYS A 60 -6.53 -0.06 9.93
N THR A 61 -6.12 1.07 10.49
CA THR A 61 -5.18 1.12 11.62
C THR A 61 -5.61 2.21 12.59
N GLU A 62 -5.36 1.98 13.88
CA GLU A 62 -5.64 2.97 14.91
C GLU A 62 -4.54 4.04 14.92
N LEU A 63 -4.94 5.31 15.01
CA LEU A 63 -4.00 6.40 15.18
C LEU A 63 -3.79 6.68 16.69
N PRO A 64 -2.55 7.00 17.13
CA PRO A 64 -2.25 7.36 18.52
C PRO A 64 -3.04 8.56 19.07
N GLY A 65 -3.61 9.36 18.18
CA GLY A 65 -4.45 10.49 18.55
C GLY A 65 -5.16 11.09 17.33
N PRO A 66 -5.89 12.19 17.53
CA PRO A 66 -6.61 12.84 16.45
C PRO A 66 -5.63 13.39 15.39
N GLY A 67 -6.06 13.40 14.13
CA GLY A 67 -5.32 13.93 13.00
C GLY A 67 -6.24 14.73 12.09
N SER A 68 -5.74 15.84 11.54
CA SER A 68 -6.47 16.69 10.58
C SER A 68 -5.69 16.88 9.28
N SER A 69 -4.56 16.19 9.11
CA SER A 69 -3.77 16.23 7.89
C SER A 69 -4.37 15.34 6.80
N SER A 70 -3.96 15.59 5.56
CA SER A 70 -4.23 14.67 4.46
C SER A 70 -3.10 13.64 4.35
N PRO A 71 -3.42 12.34 4.17
CA PRO A 71 -2.39 11.36 3.91
C PRO A 71 -1.69 11.65 2.58
N ILE A 72 -0.38 11.37 2.52
CA ILE A 72 0.42 11.40 1.29
C ILE A 72 0.96 10.01 0.99
N ILE A 73 1.25 9.74 -0.28
CA ILE A 73 1.80 8.47 -0.75
C ILE A 73 3.14 8.74 -1.43
N VAL A 74 4.19 8.04 -1.04
CA VAL A 74 5.51 8.08 -1.69
C VAL A 74 6.04 6.66 -1.82
N GLY A 75 6.16 6.17 -3.06
CA GLY A 75 6.37 4.77 -3.38
C GLY A 75 5.29 3.89 -2.72
N ASP A 76 5.72 2.81 -2.08
CA ASP A 76 4.83 1.89 -1.37
C ASP A 76 4.58 2.31 0.08
N ARG A 77 4.51 3.61 0.38
CA ARG A 77 4.31 4.09 1.76
C ARG A 77 3.25 5.19 1.84
N VAL A 78 2.36 5.07 2.82
CA VAL A 78 1.40 6.11 3.21
C VAL A 78 1.95 6.85 4.43
N PHE A 79 1.98 8.18 4.38
CA PHE A 79 2.37 9.02 5.51
C PHE A 79 1.18 9.83 6.00
N VAL A 80 0.97 9.85 7.32
CA VAL A 80 -0.09 10.63 7.97
C VAL A 80 0.43 11.23 9.27
N THR A 81 -0.09 12.39 9.66
CA THR A 81 0.25 13.01 10.94
C THR A 81 -0.93 13.04 11.90
N CYS A 82 -0.64 12.77 13.17
CA CYS A 82 -1.59 12.91 14.27
C CYS A 82 -0.92 13.62 15.44
N TYR A 83 -1.72 14.17 16.35
CA TYR A 83 -1.20 14.79 17.56
C TYR A 83 -1.63 14.03 18.81
N SER A 84 -0.79 14.08 19.83
CA SER A 84 -1.03 13.45 21.13
C SER A 84 -0.61 14.38 22.29
N GLY A 85 -0.94 13.98 23.51
CA GLY A 85 -0.52 14.64 24.74
C GLY A 85 -1.28 15.90 25.16
N TYR A 86 -1.66 16.79 24.23
CA TYR A 86 -2.42 18.03 24.54
C TYR A 86 -3.83 18.06 23.97
N GLY A 87 -4.84 18.27 24.84
CA GLY A 87 -6.24 18.42 24.44
C GLY A 87 -6.92 17.13 23.97
N ILE A 88 -6.38 15.97 24.36
CA ILE A 88 -6.94 14.65 24.06
C ILE A 88 -7.80 14.22 25.27
N GLY A 89 -9.12 14.43 25.19
CA GLY A 89 -10.10 14.04 26.23
C GLY A 89 -10.85 15.22 26.87
N ARG A 90 -12.14 15.03 27.18
CA ARG A 90 -12.97 16.06 27.84
C ARG A 90 -12.42 16.36 29.24
N GLY A 91 -12.01 17.61 29.48
CA GLY A 91 -11.56 18.10 30.78
C GLY A 91 -10.06 17.93 31.07
N LEU A 92 -9.29 17.30 30.18
CA LEU A 92 -7.83 17.17 30.31
C LEU A 92 -7.14 18.25 29.48
N VAL A 93 -7.11 19.46 30.02
CA VAL A 93 -6.20 20.51 29.52
C VAL A 93 -4.84 20.24 30.14
N THR A 94 -4.08 19.33 29.55
CA THR A 94 -2.66 19.13 29.89
C THR A 94 -1.87 20.39 29.48
N SER A 95 -0.59 20.50 29.88
CA SER A 95 0.24 21.63 29.42
C SER A 95 0.44 21.57 27.91
N ARG A 96 0.42 22.73 27.22
CA ARG A 96 0.76 22.84 25.79
C ARG A 96 2.15 22.29 25.47
N GLN A 97 3.04 22.24 26.46
CA GLN A 97 4.38 21.65 26.36
C GLN A 97 4.36 20.14 26.09
N ASN A 98 3.24 19.47 26.37
CA ASN A 98 3.07 18.04 26.11
C ASN A 98 2.48 17.75 24.72
N LEU A 99 2.28 18.75 23.86
CA LEU A 99 1.83 18.54 22.49
C LEU A 99 2.92 17.83 21.69
N ASN A 100 2.61 16.64 21.19
CA ASN A 100 3.49 15.88 20.31
C ASN A 100 2.85 15.70 18.93
N LEU A 101 3.63 15.86 17.86
CA LEU A 101 3.23 15.57 16.49
C LEU A 101 3.91 14.29 16.05
N THR A 102 3.12 13.25 15.79
CA THR A 102 3.62 11.96 15.30
C THR A 102 3.37 11.85 13.80
N THR A 103 4.38 11.40 13.06
CA THR A 103 4.23 10.97 11.66
C THR A 103 4.25 9.45 11.61
N MET A 104 3.19 8.85 11.07
CA MET A 104 3.13 7.41 10.83
C MET A 104 3.45 7.13 9.36
N HIS A 105 4.24 6.08 9.10
CA HIS A 105 4.48 5.56 7.76
C HIS A 105 3.97 4.11 7.66
N LEU A 106 3.05 3.84 6.75
CA LEU A 106 2.43 2.53 6.56
C LEU A 106 2.84 1.98 5.22
N GLY A 107 3.39 0.77 5.17
CA GLY A 107 3.76 0.12 3.91
C GLY A 107 2.53 -0.35 3.15
N VAL A 108 2.36 0.11 1.91
CA VAL A 108 1.28 -0.31 0.98
C VAL A 108 1.45 -1.78 0.58
N ALA A 109 2.66 -2.34 0.67
CA ALA A 109 3.00 -3.69 0.22
C ALA A 109 3.00 -4.79 1.30
N LYS A 110 2.78 -4.48 2.60
CA LYS A 110 2.65 -5.52 3.66
C LYS A 110 1.17 -5.81 3.95
N LEU A 111 0.42 -6.15 2.90
CA LEU A 111 -1.01 -6.50 2.93
C LEU A 111 -1.32 -7.86 3.57
N ARG A 112 -0.46 -8.41 4.45
CA ARG A 112 -0.75 -9.66 5.18
C ARG A 112 -0.32 -9.77 6.64
N GLU A 113 0.41 -8.82 7.21
CA GLU A 113 0.75 -8.89 8.63
C GLU A 113 0.93 -7.48 9.18
N CYS A 114 -0.14 -6.94 9.78
CA CYS A 114 -0.04 -5.82 10.72
C CYS A 114 0.63 -6.34 12.00
N GLU A 115 1.93 -6.59 11.94
CA GLU A 115 2.72 -6.77 13.15
C GLU A 115 3.14 -5.38 13.62
N MET A 116 2.38 -4.87 14.60
CA MET A 116 2.73 -3.72 15.40
C MET A 116 3.82 -4.18 16.36
N ASN A 117 5.09 -3.98 16.02
CA ASN A 117 6.17 -4.19 16.98
C ASN A 117 6.10 -3.06 18.04
N PRO A 118 6.16 -3.40 19.35
CA PRO A 118 6.03 -2.45 20.46
C PRO A 118 7.03 -1.29 20.41
#